data_AF-A0A7W7DE71-F1
#
_entry.id   AF-A0A7W7DE71-F1
#
_cell.length_a   1.000
_cell.length_b   1.000
_cell.length_c   1.000
_cell.angle_alpha   90.00
_cell.angle_beta   90.00
_cell.angle_gamma   90.00
#
_symmetry.space_group_name_H-M   'P 1'
#
loop_
_entity.id
_entity.type
_entity.pdbx_description
1 polymer ?
#
loop_
_entity_poly.entity_id
_entity_poly.type
_entity_poly.pdbx_seq_one_letter_code
_entity_poly.pdbx_strand_id
1 'polypeptide(L)'
;MSRPEAVPPDDAVPPPGPIPSGGAVPRPGAVPPGGSAGADARVPAGAGTPADGAERLLSVAVWLLPEGRRQWGLAMRAELAGIESAPARWRFALGCLRVSLTRPRLLGTAACALLTLGVVAAALVTTGGVAYGPLRDALVGLVMVLLALPWLGRLRGPLGPAARTGTSRVLRAGGCVLVGAAAVLVITEFGAATAGAEEKAWVGLPILTCVLALYMTAFLAVTSTWSPAPARVLRIGGGCGAVAATAFTAPVLLWPPLPPSSAPALAAVTGATLAAMLITDRRPVSAGHETDAPGSQGPEPESLSEDGSEPKRSRAEDASRAEGCQAVGSQAQDSRAHHSGAQDSGVERGDQVLIGGVCAGVVAALAIFIVADGLLQVAASWVPHTSPANVAAADRLANDRAGAEDPYFGLLALGSLLATLLWALVRPRRRSPAPERPTPPPAEPDATTTA
;
A
#
# COMPACT_ATOMS: atom_id res chain seq x y z
N MET A 1 36.88 23.24 -15.90
CA MET A 1 36.19 23.54 -14.63
C MET A 1 35.23 24.67 -14.89
N SER A 2 34.00 24.33 -15.28
CA SER A 2 32.97 25.31 -15.65
C SER A 2 32.13 25.65 -14.42
N ARG A 3 31.99 26.94 -14.16
CA ARG A 3 31.21 27.51 -13.04
C ARG A 3 29.73 27.13 -13.21
N PRO A 4 29.04 26.66 -12.16
CA PRO A 4 27.60 26.41 -12.24
C PRO A 4 26.86 27.74 -12.38
N GLU A 5 26.02 27.80 -13.42
CA GLU A 5 25.15 28.91 -13.76
C GLU A 5 24.03 29.04 -12.72
N ALA A 6 23.85 30.24 -12.19
CA ALA A 6 22.90 30.53 -11.12
C ALA A 6 21.46 30.36 -11.61
N VAL A 7 20.68 29.57 -10.88
CA VAL A 7 19.24 29.40 -11.09
C VAL A 7 18.55 30.73 -10.77
N PRO A 8 17.76 31.32 -11.70
CA PRO A 8 17.03 32.55 -11.42
C PRO A 8 15.96 32.31 -10.34
N PRO A 9 15.69 33.31 -9.49
CA PRO A 9 14.68 33.21 -8.45
C PRO A 9 13.29 32.97 -9.05
N ASP A 10 12.58 32.02 -8.45
CA ASP A 10 11.20 31.64 -8.73
C ASP A 10 10.31 32.88 -8.65
N ASP A 11 9.75 33.31 -9.79
CA ASP A 11 8.81 34.43 -9.85
C ASP A 11 7.63 34.11 -8.95
N ALA A 12 7.47 34.96 -7.93
CA ALA A 12 6.43 34.87 -6.92
C ALA A 12 5.07 34.68 -7.58
N VAL A 13 4.47 33.49 -7.38
CA VAL A 13 3.06 33.26 -7.65
C VAL A 13 2.27 34.31 -6.86
N PRO A 14 1.53 35.23 -7.52
CA PRO A 14 0.78 36.23 -6.81
C PRO A 14 -0.26 35.55 -5.92
N PRO A 15 -0.49 36.05 -4.70
CA PRO A 15 -1.50 35.49 -3.80
C PRO A 15 -2.86 35.48 -4.50
N PRO A 16 -3.70 34.45 -4.28
CA PRO A 16 -5.03 34.38 -4.85
C PRO A 16 -5.80 35.64 -4.47
N GLY A 17 -6.26 36.37 -5.49
CA GLY A 17 -7.04 37.58 -5.30
C GLY A 17 -8.30 37.34 -4.46
N PRO A 18 -8.83 38.38 -3.80
CA PRO A 18 -10.01 38.28 -2.97
C PRO A 18 -11.18 37.70 -3.78
N ILE A 19 -11.78 36.63 -3.25
CA ILE A 19 -12.98 36.02 -3.79
C ILE A 19 -14.08 37.08 -3.77
N PRO A 20 -14.77 37.37 -4.89
CA PRO A 20 -15.85 38.34 -4.93
C PRO A 20 -17.00 37.89 -4.02
N SER A 21 -17.08 38.50 -2.85
CA SER A 21 -18.21 38.47 -1.93
C SER A 21 -19.38 39.22 -2.57
N GLY A 22 -20.23 38.53 -3.34
CA GLY A 22 -21.41 39.22 -3.90
C GLY A 22 -22.30 38.44 -4.87
N GLY A 23 -21.97 37.22 -5.26
CA GLY A 23 -22.86 36.38 -6.07
C GLY A 23 -23.83 35.60 -5.19
N ALA A 24 -25.07 36.07 -5.08
CA ALA A 24 -26.15 35.34 -4.42
C ALA A 24 -26.28 33.93 -5.02
N VAL A 25 -25.89 32.92 -4.25
CA VAL A 25 -26.15 31.51 -4.57
C VAL A 25 -27.68 31.34 -4.60
N PRO A 26 -28.28 30.94 -5.73
CA PRO A 26 -29.72 30.70 -5.79
C PRO A 26 -30.08 29.59 -4.83
N ARG A 27 -30.92 29.93 -3.85
CA ARG A 27 -31.46 29.05 -2.81
C ARG A 27 -32.28 27.94 -3.50
N PRO A 28 -31.93 26.65 -3.37
CA PRO A 28 -32.76 25.57 -3.88
C PRO A 28 -33.97 25.42 -2.95
N GLY A 29 -35.07 26.10 -3.27
CA GLY A 29 -36.29 26.00 -2.48
C GLY A 29 -37.32 27.07 -2.79
N ALA A 30 -38.05 26.90 -3.89
CA ALA A 30 -39.43 27.37 -4.03
C ALA A 30 -40.04 26.64 -5.24
N VAL A 31 -40.53 25.42 -5.02
CA VAL A 31 -41.48 24.80 -5.94
C VAL A 31 -42.83 25.47 -5.68
N PRO A 32 -43.41 26.19 -6.64
CA PRO A 32 -44.74 26.77 -6.46
C PRO A 32 -45.79 25.65 -6.41
N PRO A 33 -46.77 25.71 -5.49
CA PRO A 33 -47.91 24.81 -5.49
C PRO A 33 -48.98 25.41 -6.42
N GLY A 34 -49.30 24.72 -7.51
CA GLY A 34 -50.49 25.03 -8.30
C GLY A 34 -50.36 24.68 -9.77
N GLY A 35 -51.08 23.64 -10.20
CA GLY A 35 -51.21 23.34 -11.63
C GLY A 35 -51.44 21.88 -11.97
N SER A 36 -52.26 21.16 -11.22
CA SER A 36 -52.82 19.88 -11.67
C SER A 36 -53.90 20.14 -12.73
N ALA A 37 -53.51 20.24 -14.00
CA ALA A 37 -54.44 20.15 -15.13
C ALA A 37 -53.71 19.73 -16.42
N GLY A 38 -53.80 18.44 -16.73
CA GLY A 38 -53.96 17.91 -18.08
C GLY A 38 -52.92 18.28 -19.14
N ALA A 39 -51.90 17.43 -19.29
CA ALA A 39 -51.40 17.05 -20.60
C ALA A 39 -50.58 15.76 -20.46
N ASP A 40 -51.20 14.63 -20.79
CA ASP A 40 -50.54 13.39 -21.17
C ASP A 40 -49.72 13.64 -22.45
N ALA A 41 -48.64 14.41 -22.35
CA ALA A 41 -47.59 14.43 -23.34
C ALA A 41 -46.83 13.12 -23.18
N ARG A 42 -47.37 12.06 -23.78
CA ARG A 42 -46.62 10.85 -24.12
C ARG A 42 -45.41 11.32 -24.91
N VAL A 43 -44.27 11.46 -24.23
CA VAL A 43 -42.96 11.55 -24.87
C VAL A 43 -42.91 10.35 -25.82
N PRO A 44 -42.94 10.55 -27.14
CA PRO A 44 -42.93 9.44 -28.07
C PRO A 44 -41.67 8.65 -27.73
N ALA A 45 -41.86 7.38 -27.37
CA ALA A 45 -40.78 6.42 -27.18
C ALA A 45 -40.06 6.32 -28.53
N GLY A 46 -39.07 7.20 -28.70
CA GLY A 46 -38.31 7.35 -29.93
C GLY A 46 -37.69 6.02 -30.26
N ALA A 47 -38.00 5.53 -31.46
CA ALA A 47 -37.31 4.42 -32.08
C ALA A 47 -35.81 4.59 -31.84
N GLY A 48 -35.21 3.65 -31.10
CA GLY A 48 -33.88 3.80 -30.53
C GLY A 48 -32.88 4.24 -31.57
N THR A 49 -32.49 5.52 -31.51
CA THR A 49 -31.37 6.05 -32.29
C THR A 49 -30.19 5.12 -32.06
N PRO A 50 -29.54 4.60 -33.13
CA PRO A 50 -28.43 3.68 -33.00
C PRO A 50 -27.44 4.26 -32.00
N ALA A 51 -27.14 3.49 -30.96
CA ALA A 51 -26.47 4.00 -29.77
C ALA A 51 -25.18 4.75 -30.15
N ASP A 52 -25.16 6.05 -29.84
CA ASP A 52 -24.05 6.94 -30.19
C ASP A 52 -22.74 6.40 -29.61
N GLY A 53 -21.82 6.00 -30.49
CA GLY A 53 -20.53 5.45 -30.11
C GLY A 53 -19.68 6.44 -29.30
N ALA A 54 -19.83 7.75 -29.54
CA ALA A 54 -19.12 8.78 -28.79
C ALA A 54 -19.59 8.83 -27.32
N GLU A 55 -20.90 8.70 -27.09
CA GLU A 55 -21.46 8.62 -25.74
C GLU A 55 -21.02 7.33 -25.03
N ARG A 56 -21.01 6.18 -25.74
CA ARG A 56 -20.51 4.91 -25.18
C ARG A 56 -19.03 5.04 -24.77
N LEU A 57 -18.18 5.59 -25.64
CA LEU A 57 -16.76 5.80 -25.33
C LEU A 57 -16.59 6.71 -24.10
N LEU A 58 -17.30 7.84 -24.05
CA LEU A 58 -17.18 8.78 -22.94
C LEU A 58 -17.75 8.19 -21.65
N SER A 59 -18.83 7.41 -21.69
CA SER A 59 -19.38 6.73 -20.51
C SER A 59 -18.40 5.73 -19.90
N VAL A 60 -17.70 4.96 -20.73
CA VAL A 60 -16.62 4.06 -20.30
C VAL A 60 -15.46 4.87 -19.71
N ALA A 61 -15.06 5.96 -20.36
CA ALA A 61 -14.00 6.84 -19.85
C ALA A 61 -14.36 7.45 -18.49
N VAL A 62 -15.62 7.88 -18.30
CA VAL A 62 -16.12 8.43 -17.03
C VAL A 62 -16.20 7.38 -15.94
N TRP A 63 -16.59 6.15 -16.28
CA TRP A 63 -16.59 5.04 -15.34
C TRP A 63 -15.18 4.69 -14.83
N LEU A 64 -14.17 4.83 -15.70
CA LEU A 64 -12.75 4.67 -15.37
C LEU A 64 -12.16 5.82 -14.54
N LEU A 65 -12.84 6.98 -14.45
CA LEU A 65 -12.33 8.11 -13.67
C LEU A 65 -12.43 7.86 -12.15
N PRO A 66 -11.48 8.38 -11.35
CA PRO A 66 -11.56 8.35 -9.89
C PRO A 66 -12.83 9.07 -9.39
N GLU A 67 -13.36 8.64 -8.23
CA GLU A 67 -14.60 9.15 -7.62
C GLU A 67 -14.66 10.69 -7.60
N GLY A 68 -13.59 11.36 -7.15
CA GLY A 68 -13.52 12.83 -7.07
C GLY A 68 -13.52 13.56 -8.41
N ARG A 69 -13.49 12.85 -9.54
CA ARG A 69 -13.55 13.41 -10.90
C ARG A 69 -14.80 12.98 -11.65
N ARG A 70 -15.68 12.16 -11.05
CA ARG A 70 -16.93 11.74 -11.68
C ARG A 70 -17.81 12.95 -12.04
N GLN A 71 -17.82 13.99 -11.22
CA GLN A 71 -18.52 15.25 -11.53
C GLN A 71 -17.99 15.92 -12.81
N TRP A 72 -16.66 15.98 -13.00
CA TRP A 72 -16.08 16.47 -14.25
C TRP A 72 -16.51 15.61 -15.44
N GLY A 73 -16.50 14.28 -15.28
CA GLY A 73 -16.96 13.35 -16.31
C GLY A 73 -18.44 13.53 -16.68
N LEU A 74 -19.30 13.74 -15.68
CA LEU A 74 -20.72 14.03 -15.89
C LEU A 74 -20.93 15.38 -16.59
N ALA A 75 -20.15 16.41 -16.23
CA ALA A 75 -20.17 17.69 -16.94
C ALA A 75 -19.78 17.51 -18.42
N MET A 76 -18.71 16.76 -18.72
CA MET A 76 -18.33 16.47 -20.11
C MET A 76 -19.40 15.69 -20.87
N ARG A 77 -20.18 14.81 -20.21
CA ARG A 77 -21.33 14.14 -20.84
C ARG A 77 -22.47 15.11 -21.15
N ALA A 78 -22.74 16.07 -20.27
CA ALA A 78 -23.73 17.11 -20.50
C ALA A 78 -23.33 18.01 -21.69
N GLU A 79 -22.05 18.40 -21.77
CA GLU A 79 -21.51 19.13 -22.92
C GLU A 79 -21.62 18.33 -24.21
N LEU A 80 -21.29 17.02 -24.19
CA LEU A 80 -21.42 16.14 -25.36
C LEU A 80 -22.88 16.09 -25.88
N ALA A 81 -23.87 16.14 -24.98
CA ALA A 81 -25.28 16.11 -25.35
C ALA A 81 -25.72 17.37 -26.10
N GLY A 82 -25.08 18.52 -25.86
CA GLY A 82 -25.33 19.78 -26.58
C GLY A 82 -24.70 19.84 -27.98
N ILE A 83 -23.83 18.90 -28.34
CA ILE A 83 -23.18 18.87 -29.65
C ILE A 83 -24.03 18.06 -30.63
N GLU A 84 -24.62 18.74 -31.62
CA GLU A 84 -25.52 18.13 -32.60
C GLU A 84 -24.79 17.31 -33.68
N SER A 85 -23.60 17.75 -34.10
CA SER A 85 -22.87 17.08 -35.18
C SER A 85 -22.08 15.87 -34.69
N ALA A 86 -22.37 14.69 -35.26
CA ALA A 86 -21.66 13.44 -34.99
C ALA A 86 -20.12 13.53 -35.06
N PRO A 87 -19.50 14.17 -36.08
CA PRO A 87 -18.04 14.27 -36.12
C PRO A 87 -17.47 15.19 -35.02
N ALA A 88 -18.18 16.22 -34.60
CA ALA A 88 -17.74 17.08 -33.49
C ALA A 88 -17.85 16.34 -32.14
N ARG A 89 -18.91 15.54 -31.93
CA ARG A 89 -19.07 14.67 -30.76
C ARG A 89 -17.90 13.72 -30.59
N TRP A 90 -17.46 13.07 -31.66
CA TRP A 90 -16.29 12.18 -31.64
C TRP A 90 -14.99 12.90 -31.33
N ARG A 91 -14.74 14.06 -31.95
CA ARG A 91 -13.54 14.88 -31.66
C ARG A 91 -13.52 15.35 -30.21
N PHE A 92 -14.67 15.75 -29.69
CA PHE A 92 -14.82 16.15 -28.29
C PHE A 92 -14.54 14.97 -27.35
N ALA A 93 -15.18 13.82 -27.57
CA ALA A 93 -14.97 12.61 -26.75
C ALA A 93 -13.52 12.14 -26.77
N LEU A 94 -12.86 12.14 -27.93
CA LEU A 94 -11.43 11.82 -28.07
C LEU A 94 -10.53 12.86 -27.40
N GLY A 95 -10.90 14.14 -27.43
CA GLY A 95 -10.21 15.21 -26.70
C GLY A 95 -10.27 14.99 -25.19
N CYS A 96 -11.46 14.72 -24.65
CA CYS A 96 -11.66 14.39 -23.24
C CYS A 96 -10.90 13.11 -22.84
N LEU A 97 -10.92 12.08 -23.70
CA LEU A 97 -10.17 10.85 -23.49
C LEU A 97 -8.66 11.11 -23.49
N ARG A 98 -8.14 11.88 -24.44
CA ARG A 98 -6.72 12.25 -24.51
C ARG A 98 -6.26 12.99 -23.26
N VAL A 99 -7.02 13.99 -22.80
CA VAL A 99 -6.72 14.74 -21.56
C VAL A 99 -6.77 13.83 -20.32
N SER A 100 -7.63 12.81 -20.34
CA SER A 100 -7.68 11.80 -19.27
C SER A 100 -6.47 10.86 -19.35
N LEU A 101 -6.11 10.40 -20.54
CA LEU A 101 -4.99 9.47 -20.77
C LEU A 101 -3.61 10.10 -20.59
N THR A 102 -3.42 11.41 -20.83
CA THR A 102 -2.13 12.07 -20.58
C THR A 102 -1.77 12.16 -19.10
N ARG A 103 -2.68 11.79 -18.20
CA ARG A 103 -2.37 11.75 -16.77
C ARG A 103 -1.66 10.44 -16.41
N PRO A 104 -0.45 10.52 -15.83
CA PRO A 104 0.36 9.33 -15.52
C PRO A 104 -0.33 8.38 -14.54
N ARG A 105 -1.26 8.89 -13.71
CA ARG A 105 -2.05 8.06 -12.79
C ARG A 105 -3.05 7.15 -13.50
N LEU A 106 -3.70 7.63 -14.56
CA LEU A 106 -4.70 6.87 -15.31
C LEU A 106 -4.02 5.84 -16.21
N LEU A 107 -2.92 6.22 -16.85
CA LEU A 107 -2.04 5.29 -17.57
C LEU A 107 -1.57 4.16 -16.64
N GLY A 108 -1.14 4.47 -15.42
CA GLY A 108 -0.76 3.45 -14.44
C GLY A 108 -1.89 2.48 -14.10
N THR A 109 -3.11 2.97 -13.85
CA THR A 109 -4.25 2.09 -13.55
C THR A 109 -4.69 1.24 -14.74
N ALA A 110 -4.70 1.82 -15.93
CA ALA A 110 -5.07 1.13 -17.17
C ALA A 110 -4.01 0.09 -17.54
N ALA A 111 -2.73 0.43 -17.46
CA ALA A 111 -1.62 -0.49 -17.68
C ALA A 111 -1.66 -1.65 -16.69
N CYS A 112 -1.91 -1.39 -15.39
CA CYS A 112 -2.09 -2.47 -14.41
C CYS A 112 -3.29 -3.37 -14.75
N ALA A 113 -4.43 -2.81 -15.17
CA ALA A 113 -5.61 -3.59 -15.54
C ALA A 113 -5.36 -4.43 -16.80
N LEU A 114 -4.74 -3.85 -17.83
CA LEU A 114 -4.35 -4.55 -19.05
C LEU A 114 -3.32 -5.65 -18.78
N LEU A 115 -2.32 -5.38 -17.94
CA LEU A 115 -1.34 -6.37 -17.52
C LEU A 115 -2.00 -7.52 -16.75
N THR A 116 -2.94 -7.20 -15.87
CA THR A 116 -3.73 -8.21 -15.16
C THR A 116 -4.51 -9.06 -16.14
N LEU A 117 -5.25 -8.44 -17.06
CA LEU A 117 -6.02 -9.14 -18.10
C LEU A 117 -5.12 -10.00 -19.00
N GLY A 118 -3.93 -9.50 -19.36
CA GLY A 118 -2.94 -10.22 -20.13
C GLY A 118 -2.42 -11.46 -19.40
N VAL A 119 -2.14 -11.35 -18.09
CA VAL A 119 -1.74 -12.49 -17.26
C VAL A 119 -2.87 -13.53 -17.17
N VAL A 120 -4.13 -13.10 -17.01
CA VAL A 120 -5.27 -14.03 -17.02
C VAL A 120 -5.39 -14.74 -18.36
N ALA A 121 -5.34 -13.98 -19.47
CA ALA A 121 -5.44 -14.55 -20.80
C ALA A 121 -4.29 -15.54 -21.07
N ALA A 122 -3.06 -15.18 -20.71
CA ALA A 122 -1.90 -16.06 -20.82
C ALA A 122 -2.10 -17.34 -20.00
N ALA A 123 -2.56 -17.23 -18.75
CA ALA A 123 -2.85 -18.39 -17.90
C ALA A 123 -3.96 -19.27 -18.48
N LEU A 124 -5.02 -18.69 -19.06
CA LEU A 124 -6.09 -19.46 -19.69
C LEU A 124 -5.62 -20.17 -20.97
N VAL A 125 -4.76 -19.52 -21.76
CA VAL A 125 -4.16 -20.13 -22.95
C VAL A 125 -3.22 -21.27 -22.56
N THR A 126 -2.36 -21.08 -21.56
CA THR A 126 -1.44 -22.13 -21.11
C THR A 126 -2.18 -23.30 -20.46
N THR A 127 -3.18 -23.03 -19.63
CA THR A 127 -4.01 -24.09 -19.01
C THR A 127 -4.92 -24.81 -20.00
N GLY A 128 -5.22 -24.21 -21.15
CA GLY A 128 -6.00 -24.86 -22.21
C GLY A 128 -5.36 -26.12 -22.80
N GLY A 129 -4.04 -26.27 -22.69
CA GLY A 129 -3.30 -27.46 -23.12
C GLY A 129 -3.32 -28.62 -22.11
N VAL A 130 -3.84 -28.42 -20.89
CA VAL A 130 -3.84 -29.43 -19.84
C VAL A 130 -4.98 -30.42 -20.08
N ALA A 131 -4.63 -31.67 -20.42
CA ALA A 131 -5.60 -32.72 -20.73
C ALA A 131 -6.44 -33.15 -19.51
N TYR A 132 -5.88 -33.07 -18.30
CA TYR A 132 -6.56 -33.47 -17.08
C TYR A 132 -7.43 -32.32 -16.53
N GLY A 133 -8.75 -32.46 -16.68
CA GLY A 133 -9.75 -31.44 -16.32
C GLY A 133 -9.62 -30.89 -14.88
N PRO A 134 -9.54 -31.73 -13.84
CA PRO A 134 -9.44 -31.24 -12.46
C PRO A 134 -8.20 -30.39 -12.20
N LEU A 135 -7.06 -30.71 -12.82
CA LEU A 135 -5.85 -29.89 -12.70
C LEU A 135 -6.04 -28.54 -13.41
N ARG A 136 -6.67 -28.53 -14.58
CA ARG A 136 -7.01 -27.29 -15.28
C ARG A 136 -7.90 -26.39 -14.42
N ASP A 137 -8.96 -26.94 -13.82
CA ASP A 137 -9.87 -26.20 -12.96
C ASP A 137 -9.16 -25.65 -11.71
N ALA A 138 -8.26 -26.44 -11.11
CA ALA A 138 -7.48 -26.02 -9.97
C ALA A 138 -6.52 -24.87 -10.34
N LEU A 139 -5.88 -24.92 -11.52
CA LEU A 139 -5.00 -23.84 -12.02
C LEU A 139 -5.78 -22.55 -12.30
N VAL A 140 -7.00 -22.66 -12.85
CA VAL A 140 -7.91 -21.52 -12.99
C VAL A 140 -8.28 -20.97 -11.61
N GLY A 141 -8.56 -21.84 -10.64
CA GLY A 141 -8.85 -21.46 -9.25
C GLY A 141 -7.71 -20.66 -8.62
N LEU A 142 -6.46 -21.11 -8.74
CA LEU A 142 -5.26 -20.39 -8.29
C LEU A 142 -5.23 -18.97 -8.86
N VAL A 143 -5.38 -18.81 -10.17
CA VAL A 143 -5.36 -17.50 -10.83
C VAL A 143 -6.49 -16.61 -10.31
N MET A 144 -7.70 -17.14 -10.21
CA MET A 144 -8.85 -16.38 -9.71
C MET A 144 -8.66 -15.90 -8.28
N VAL A 145 -8.11 -16.73 -7.39
CA VAL A 145 -7.77 -16.34 -6.01
C VAL A 145 -6.74 -15.21 -5.99
N LEU A 146 -5.67 -15.33 -6.76
CA LEU A 146 -4.60 -14.31 -6.82
C LEU A 146 -5.08 -12.99 -7.43
N LEU A 147 -6.08 -13.00 -8.31
CA LEU A 147 -6.72 -11.78 -8.84
C LEU A 147 -7.71 -11.15 -7.85
N ALA A 148 -8.44 -11.98 -7.12
CA ALA A 148 -9.41 -11.53 -6.13
C ALA A 148 -8.73 -10.77 -4.98
N LEU A 149 -7.52 -11.16 -4.57
CA LEU A 149 -6.80 -10.54 -3.45
C LEU A 149 -6.45 -9.05 -3.68
N PRO A 150 -5.78 -8.63 -4.77
CA PRO A 150 -5.56 -7.21 -5.07
C PRO A 150 -6.85 -6.43 -5.21
N TRP A 151 -7.91 -7.05 -5.74
CA TRP A 151 -9.23 -6.43 -5.85
C TRP A 151 -9.86 -6.22 -4.48
N LEU A 152 -9.81 -7.21 -3.59
CA LEU A 152 -10.25 -7.12 -2.19
C LEU A 152 -9.44 -6.06 -1.44
N GLY A 153 -8.14 -5.95 -1.74
CA GLY A 153 -7.27 -4.88 -1.25
C GLY A 153 -7.60 -3.48 -1.77
N ARG A 154 -8.56 -3.33 -2.71
CA ARG A 154 -9.13 -2.02 -3.08
C ARG A 154 -10.38 -1.68 -2.26
N LEU A 155 -11.03 -2.68 -1.67
CA LEU A 155 -12.21 -2.45 -0.82
C LEU A 155 -11.79 -1.81 0.52
N ARG A 156 -12.74 -1.16 1.20
CA ARG A 156 -12.55 -0.50 2.51
C ARG A 156 -12.39 -1.52 3.65
N GLY A 157 -11.34 -2.34 3.59
CA GLY A 157 -11.04 -3.38 4.56
C GLY A 157 -9.63 -3.26 5.16
N PRO A 158 -9.20 -4.26 5.95
CA PRO A 158 -7.88 -4.27 6.61
C PRO A 158 -6.71 -4.25 5.61
N LEU A 159 -6.93 -4.66 4.37
CA LEU A 159 -5.91 -4.64 3.32
C LEU A 159 -5.75 -3.29 2.63
N GLY A 160 -6.77 -2.41 2.73
CA GLY A 160 -6.79 -0.99 2.39
C GLY A 160 -6.18 -0.53 1.05
N PRO A 161 -6.57 0.67 0.57
CA PRO A 161 -5.80 1.33 -0.48
C PRO A 161 -4.33 1.47 -0.03
N ALA A 162 -3.40 1.39 -0.98
CA ALA A 162 -1.98 1.57 -0.67
C ALA A 162 -1.73 2.97 -0.10
N ALA A 163 -0.80 3.08 0.85
CA ALA A 163 -0.37 4.36 1.37
C ALA A 163 0.03 5.31 0.22
N ARG A 164 -0.18 6.61 0.39
CA ARG A 164 0.04 7.61 -0.69
C ARG A 164 1.52 7.80 -1.07
N THR A 165 2.44 7.16 -0.36
CA THR A 165 3.87 7.25 -0.61
C THR A 165 4.27 6.47 -1.87
N GLY A 166 5.27 6.97 -2.61
CA GLY A 166 5.80 6.27 -3.79
C GLY A 166 6.33 4.88 -3.43
N THR A 167 7.06 4.75 -2.32
CA THR A 167 7.64 3.47 -1.87
C THR A 167 6.59 2.39 -1.68
N SER A 168 5.48 2.66 -0.98
CA SER A 168 4.45 1.65 -0.73
C SER A 168 3.80 1.17 -2.03
N ARG A 169 3.67 2.05 -3.03
CA ARG A 169 3.14 1.66 -4.35
C ARG A 169 4.12 0.79 -5.13
N VAL A 170 5.40 1.16 -5.15
CA VAL A 170 6.45 0.37 -5.80
C VAL A 170 6.55 -1.01 -5.16
N LEU A 171 6.57 -1.08 -3.82
CA LEU A 171 6.65 -2.35 -3.11
C LEU A 171 5.41 -3.22 -3.34
N ARG A 172 4.20 -2.63 -3.35
CA ARG A 172 2.96 -3.36 -3.65
C ARG A 172 2.96 -3.89 -5.08
N ALA A 173 3.35 -3.06 -6.05
CA ALA A 173 3.44 -3.47 -7.45
C ALA A 173 4.50 -4.57 -7.63
N GLY A 174 5.68 -4.41 -7.03
CA GLY A 174 6.74 -5.42 -7.03
C GLY A 174 6.29 -6.75 -6.42
N GLY A 175 5.62 -6.71 -5.27
CA GLY A 175 5.04 -7.90 -4.64
C GLY A 175 4.03 -8.61 -5.53
N CYS A 176 3.13 -7.86 -6.19
CA CYS A 176 2.19 -8.45 -7.15
C CYS A 176 2.91 -9.09 -8.35
N VAL A 177 3.97 -8.45 -8.87
CA VAL A 177 4.76 -8.98 -9.98
C VAL A 177 5.49 -10.26 -9.56
N LEU A 178 6.11 -10.29 -8.39
CA LEU A 178 6.79 -11.48 -7.86
C LEU A 178 5.81 -12.65 -7.68
N VAL A 179 4.67 -12.42 -7.01
CA VAL A 179 3.65 -13.47 -6.82
C VAL A 179 3.09 -13.94 -8.16
N GLY A 180 2.85 -13.03 -9.11
CA GLY A 180 2.40 -13.37 -10.45
C GLY A 180 3.42 -14.21 -11.22
N ALA A 181 4.71 -13.87 -11.14
CA ALA A 181 5.79 -14.63 -11.76
C ALA A 181 5.89 -16.04 -11.18
N ALA A 182 5.84 -16.17 -9.83
CA ALA A 182 5.80 -17.48 -9.18
C ALA A 182 4.58 -18.31 -9.60
N ALA A 183 3.41 -17.69 -9.73
CA ALA A 183 2.21 -18.39 -10.21
C ALA A 183 2.35 -18.89 -11.65
N VAL A 184 2.96 -18.10 -12.55
CA VAL A 184 3.23 -18.53 -13.93
C VAL A 184 4.16 -19.73 -13.95
N LEU A 185 5.24 -19.71 -13.17
CA LEU A 185 6.18 -20.83 -13.07
C LEU A 185 5.51 -22.12 -12.54
N VAL A 186 4.63 -21.99 -11.55
CA VAL A 186 3.83 -23.13 -11.05
C VAL A 186 2.89 -23.65 -12.15
N ILE A 187 2.23 -22.76 -12.90
CA ILE A 187 1.32 -23.18 -13.99
C ILE A 187 2.09 -23.90 -15.10
N THR A 188 3.28 -23.43 -15.49
CA THR A 188 4.09 -24.07 -16.52
C THR A 188 4.60 -25.43 -16.09
N GLU A 189 5.07 -25.55 -14.83
CA GLU A 189 5.55 -26.81 -14.27
C GLU A 189 4.44 -27.86 -14.18
N PHE A 190 3.28 -27.51 -13.60
CA PHE A 190 2.16 -28.42 -13.44
C PHE A 190 1.48 -28.74 -14.77
N GLY A 191 1.44 -27.79 -15.71
CA GLY A 191 0.85 -27.99 -17.03
C GLY A 191 1.63 -28.99 -17.91
N ALA A 192 2.94 -29.12 -17.69
CA ALA A 192 3.79 -30.08 -18.39
C ALA A 192 3.77 -31.50 -17.78
N ALA A 193 3.32 -31.63 -16.53
CA ALA A 193 3.39 -32.90 -15.80
C ALA A 193 2.21 -33.83 -16.14
N THR A 194 2.50 -34.96 -16.79
CA THR A 194 1.50 -36.00 -17.07
C THR A 194 1.43 -37.07 -15.96
N ALA A 195 2.55 -37.37 -15.31
CA ALA A 195 2.60 -38.29 -14.18
C ALA A 195 2.16 -37.61 -12.88
N GLY A 196 1.33 -38.30 -12.09
CA GLY A 196 0.88 -37.80 -10.78
C GLY A 196 -0.05 -36.59 -10.85
N ALA A 197 -0.70 -36.32 -11.98
CA ALA A 197 -1.57 -35.16 -12.16
C ALA A 197 -2.71 -35.08 -11.13
N GLU A 198 -3.22 -36.22 -10.67
CA GLU A 198 -4.23 -36.30 -9.62
C GLU A 198 -3.70 -35.81 -8.26
N GLU A 199 -2.57 -36.36 -7.79
CA GLU A 199 -1.94 -35.94 -6.53
C GLU A 199 -1.54 -34.46 -6.55
N LYS A 200 -0.97 -34.01 -7.68
CA LYS A 200 -0.63 -32.61 -7.93
C LYS A 200 -1.86 -31.69 -7.85
N ALA A 201 -2.99 -32.09 -8.43
CA ALA A 201 -4.22 -31.30 -8.43
C ALA A 201 -4.84 -31.15 -7.02
N TRP A 202 -4.83 -32.22 -6.22
CA TRP A 202 -5.50 -32.25 -4.92
C TRP A 202 -4.65 -31.79 -3.75
N VAL A 203 -3.34 -32.01 -3.79
CA VAL A 203 -2.43 -31.71 -2.68
C VAL A 203 -1.51 -30.54 -3.02
N GLY A 204 -0.76 -30.67 -4.11
CA GLY A 204 0.27 -29.68 -4.47
C GLY A 204 -0.31 -28.30 -4.73
N LEU A 205 -1.28 -28.21 -5.63
CA LEU A 205 -1.78 -26.92 -6.10
C LEU A 205 -2.56 -26.12 -5.04
N PRO A 206 -3.41 -26.72 -4.19
CA PRO A 206 -4.05 -26.00 -3.10
C PRO A 206 -3.05 -25.45 -2.08
N ILE A 207 -1.99 -26.21 -1.75
CA ILE A 207 -0.92 -25.76 -0.86
C ILE A 207 -0.20 -24.54 -1.47
N LEU A 208 0.22 -24.63 -2.74
CA LEU A 208 0.89 -23.52 -3.43
C LEU A 208 -0.03 -22.29 -3.56
N THR A 209 -1.32 -22.51 -3.81
CA THR A 209 -2.33 -21.42 -3.84
C THR A 209 -2.39 -20.70 -2.50
N CYS A 210 -2.49 -21.43 -1.40
CA CYS A 210 -2.49 -20.86 -0.05
C CYS A 210 -1.19 -20.09 0.24
N VAL A 211 -0.04 -20.66 -0.12
CA VAL A 211 1.27 -20.01 0.08
C VAL A 211 1.36 -18.70 -0.70
N LEU A 212 1.07 -18.70 -2.00
CA LEU A 212 1.10 -17.48 -2.82
C LEU A 212 0.06 -16.44 -2.38
N ALA A 213 -1.13 -16.88 -1.94
CA ALA A 213 -2.13 -16.02 -1.36
C ALA A 213 -1.65 -15.34 -0.06
N LEU A 214 -0.90 -16.04 0.79
CA LEU A 214 -0.29 -15.48 1.99
C LEU A 214 0.76 -14.42 1.66
N TYR A 215 1.67 -14.68 0.70
CA TYR A 215 2.62 -13.68 0.22
C TYR A 215 1.91 -12.43 -0.29
N MET A 216 0.90 -12.61 -1.15
CA MET A 216 0.11 -11.49 -1.68
C MET A 216 -0.57 -10.71 -0.55
N THR A 217 -1.20 -11.40 0.39
CA THR A 217 -1.87 -10.79 1.55
C THR A 217 -0.90 -9.98 2.42
N ALA A 218 0.32 -10.49 2.65
CA ALA A 218 1.36 -9.79 3.39
C ALA A 218 1.82 -8.51 2.67
N PHE A 219 2.05 -8.56 1.35
CA PHE A 219 2.38 -7.37 0.55
C PHE A 219 1.25 -6.33 0.56
N LEU A 220 -0.01 -6.76 0.47
CA LEU A 220 -1.16 -5.87 0.54
C LEU A 220 -1.27 -5.21 1.92
N ALA A 221 -1.13 -5.99 3.00
CA ALA A 221 -1.20 -5.49 4.37
C ALA A 221 -0.08 -4.49 4.68
N VAL A 222 1.18 -4.85 4.41
CA VAL A 222 2.36 -4.03 4.73
C VAL A 222 2.38 -2.69 3.98
N THR A 223 1.76 -2.64 2.80
CA THR A 223 1.68 -1.44 1.95
C THR A 223 0.38 -0.65 2.12
N SER A 224 -0.55 -1.13 2.94
CA SER A 224 -1.84 -0.49 3.19
C SER A 224 -1.68 0.86 3.91
N THR A 225 -2.69 1.75 3.79
CA THR A 225 -2.75 3.00 4.58
C THR A 225 -2.83 2.78 6.09
N TRP A 226 -3.20 1.57 6.52
CA TRP A 226 -3.34 1.20 7.93
C TRP A 226 -2.04 0.64 8.52
N SER A 227 -1.05 0.38 7.68
CA SER A 227 0.23 -0.15 8.11
C SER A 227 0.96 0.88 8.98
N PRO A 228 1.44 0.50 10.18
CA PRO A 228 2.28 1.36 11.00
C PRO A 228 3.69 1.52 10.40
N ALA A 229 4.03 0.74 9.36
CA ALA A 229 5.36 0.73 8.79
C ALA A 229 5.67 2.04 8.05
N PRO A 230 6.67 2.83 8.50
CA PRO A 230 7.05 4.04 7.79
C PRO A 230 7.70 3.68 6.45
N ALA A 231 7.53 4.56 5.45
CA ALA A 231 8.02 4.32 4.09
C ALA A 231 9.54 4.06 4.01
N ARG A 232 10.32 4.56 4.99
CA ARG A 232 11.75 4.29 5.12
C ARG A 232 12.03 2.81 5.44
N VAL A 233 11.30 2.24 6.40
CA VAL A 233 11.44 0.84 6.81
C VAL A 233 11.11 -0.09 5.65
N LEU A 234 10.05 0.21 4.90
CA LEU A 234 9.68 -0.54 3.70
C LEU A 234 10.74 -0.47 2.59
N ARG A 235 11.36 0.70 2.40
CA ARG A 235 12.44 0.89 1.42
C ARG A 235 13.67 0.07 1.80
N ILE A 236 14.06 0.11 3.08
CA ILE A 236 15.20 -0.66 3.59
C ILE A 236 14.90 -2.15 3.46
N GLY A 237 13.75 -2.62 3.97
CA GLY A 237 13.37 -4.02 3.90
C GLY A 237 13.31 -4.55 2.47
N GLY A 238 12.52 -3.91 1.60
CA GLY A 238 12.41 -4.31 0.19
C GLY A 238 13.73 -4.21 -0.57
N GLY A 239 14.54 -3.18 -0.31
CA GLY A 239 15.86 -2.99 -0.91
C GLY A 239 16.85 -4.08 -0.50
N CYS A 240 16.96 -4.37 0.80
CA CYS A 240 17.82 -5.45 1.32
C CYS A 240 17.41 -6.81 0.75
N GLY A 241 16.11 -7.10 0.65
CA GLY A 241 15.61 -8.33 0.04
C GLY A 241 16.00 -8.47 -1.44
N ALA A 242 15.84 -7.39 -2.22
CA ALA A 242 16.22 -7.38 -3.63
C ALA A 242 17.74 -7.53 -3.85
N VAL A 243 18.55 -6.86 -3.02
CA VAL A 243 20.02 -6.99 -3.05
C VAL A 243 20.43 -8.42 -2.74
N ALA A 244 19.85 -9.04 -1.72
CA ALA A 244 20.15 -10.43 -1.37
C ALA A 244 19.77 -11.42 -2.48
N ALA A 245 18.60 -11.25 -3.11
CA ALA A 245 18.22 -12.06 -4.26
C ALA A 245 19.20 -11.88 -5.44
N THR A 246 19.65 -10.66 -5.70
CA THR A 246 20.64 -10.37 -6.74
C THR A 246 22.00 -11.01 -6.41
N ALA A 247 22.44 -10.89 -5.16
CA ALA A 247 23.69 -11.47 -4.68
C ALA A 247 23.67 -13.02 -4.71
N PHE A 248 22.51 -13.65 -4.53
CA PHE A 248 22.34 -15.08 -4.75
C PHE A 248 22.34 -15.43 -6.25
N THR A 249 21.65 -14.64 -7.07
CA THR A 249 21.44 -14.92 -8.50
C THR A 249 22.72 -14.76 -9.32
N ALA A 250 23.51 -13.72 -9.04
CA ALA A 250 24.68 -13.40 -9.86
C ALA A 250 25.73 -14.53 -9.89
N PRO A 251 26.13 -15.15 -8.75
CA PRO A 251 27.01 -16.31 -8.78
C PRO A 251 26.42 -17.51 -9.53
N VAL A 252 25.13 -17.79 -9.37
CA VAL A 252 24.46 -18.90 -10.07
C VAL A 252 24.51 -18.70 -11.59
N LEU A 253 24.35 -17.47 -12.07
CA LEU A 253 24.45 -17.15 -13.50
C LEU A 253 25.88 -17.22 -14.04
N LEU A 254 26.88 -16.92 -13.20
CA LEU A 254 28.29 -16.93 -13.59
C LEU A 254 28.92 -18.32 -13.52
N TRP A 255 28.44 -19.18 -12.61
CA TRP A 255 29.00 -20.52 -12.36
C TRP A 255 27.89 -21.58 -12.27
N PRO A 256 27.30 -22.01 -13.41
CA PRO A 256 26.49 -23.22 -13.42
C PRO A 256 27.34 -24.45 -13.05
N PRO A 257 26.83 -25.41 -12.27
CA PRO A 257 25.42 -25.70 -11.96
C PRO A 257 24.85 -25.00 -10.71
N LEU A 258 23.52 -25.02 -10.56
CA LEU A 258 22.84 -24.56 -9.35
C LEU A 258 23.39 -25.29 -8.11
N PRO A 259 23.58 -24.59 -6.97
CA PRO A 259 24.05 -25.24 -5.76
C PRO A 259 23.05 -26.33 -5.32
N PRO A 260 23.51 -27.55 -5.01
CA PRO A 260 22.63 -28.67 -4.66
C PRO A 260 21.99 -28.52 -3.27
N SER A 261 22.33 -27.48 -2.52
CA SER A 261 21.77 -27.21 -1.19
C SER A 261 21.16 -25.81 -1.15
N SER A 262 20.11 -25.64 -0.34
CA SER A 262 19.50 -24.34 -0.06
C SER A 262 20.32 -23.47 0.91
N ALA A 263 21.45 -23.96 1.43
CA ALA A 263 22.30 -23.24 2.37
C ALA A 263 22.67 -21.81 1.92
N PRO A 264 23.17 -21.56 0.69
CA PRO A 264 23.46 -20.20 0.23
C PRO A 264 22.20 -19.33 0.13
N ALA A 265 21.06 -19.90 -0.27
CA ALA A 265 19.79 -19.17 -0.33
C ALA A 265 19.31 -18.77 1.07
N LEU A 266 19.36 -19.69 2.03
CA LEU A 266 19.01 -19.44 3.44
C LEU A 266 19.94 -18.40 4.07
N ALA A 267 21.24 -18.47 3.77
CA ALA A 267 22.21 -17.47 4.20
C ALA A 267 21.89 -16.09 3.63
N ALA A 268 21.51 -16.00 2.34
CA ALA A 268 21.10 -14.74 1.72
C ALA A 268 19.84 -14.15 2.36
N VAL A 269 18.80 -14.96 2.60
CA VAL A 269 17.55 -14.51 3.26
C VAL A 269 17.82 -14.06 4.70
N THR A 270 18.61 -14.82 5.46
CA THR A 270 18.98 -14.48 6.84
C THR A 270 19.82 -13.21 6.89
N GLY A 271 20.82 -13.09 6.00
CA GLY A 271 21.64 -11.91 5.85
C GLY A 271 20.83 -10.66 5.49
N ALA A 272 19.85 -10.79 4.57
CA ALA A 272 18.94 -9.70 4.22
C ALA A 272 18.11 -9.22 5.42
N THR A 273 17.58 -10.17 6.18
CA THR A 273 16.77 -9.92 7.38
C THR A 273 17.59 -9.19 8.44
N LEU A 274 18.77 -9.70 8.78
CA LEU A 274 19.67 -9.09 9.76
C LEU A 274 20.18 -7.72 9.31
N ALA A 275 20.58 -7.57 8.04
CA ALA A 275 21.02 -6.28 7.50
C ALA A 275 19.91 -5.23 7.58
N ALA A 276 18.68 -5.58 7.22
CA ALA A 276 17.54 -4.68 7.32
C ALA A 276 17.23 -4.28 8.77
N MET A 277 17.33 -5.23 9.72
CA MET A 277 17.18 -4.94 11.15
C MET A 277 18.25 -3.95 11.64
N LEU A 278 19.52 -4.20 11.34
CA LEU A 278 20.65 -3.36 11.75
C LEU A 278 20.57 -1.94 11.15
N ILE A 279 20.21 -1.82 9.86
CA ILE A 279 20.06 -0.52 9.19
C ILE A 279 18.86 0.26 9.75
N THR A 280 17.78 -0.44 10.11
CA THR A 280 16.59 0.19 10.68
C THR A 280 16.85 0.67 12.10
N ASP A 281 17.64 -0.07 12.88
CA ASP A 281 17.99 0.30 14.25
C ASP A 281 18.96 1.49 14.31
N ARG A 282 19.82 1.67 13.29
CA ARG A 282 20.68 2.85 13.17
C ARG A 282 19.87 4.10 12.78
N ARG A 283 19.07 4.63 13.71
CA ARG A 283 18.78 6.06 13.69
C ARG A 283 19.99 6.78 14.25
N PRO A 284 20.49 7.81 13.56
CA PRO A 284 21.32 8.79 14.24
C PRO A 284 20.43 9.27 15.39
N VAL A 285 20.89 9.05 16.63
CA VAL A 285 20.53 9.92 17.75
C VAL A 285 20.67 11.29 17.14
N SER A 286 19.54 11.94 16.88
CA SER A 286 19.58 13.28 16.33
C SER A 286 20.34 14.03 17.39
N ALA A 287 21.61 14.31 17.08
CA ALA A 287 22.45 15.21 17.83
C ALA A 287 21.51 16.34 18.17
N GLY A 288 21.20 16.46 19.46
CA GLY A 288 20.25 17.42 19.95
C GLY A 288 20.56 18.69 19.18
N HIS A 289 19.56 19.20 18.48
CA HIS A 289 19.61 20.56 17.98
C HIS A 289 19.49 21.43 19.23
N GLU A 290 20.55 21.37 20.04
CA GLU A 290 21.06 22.30 21.01
C GLU A 290 21.63 23.47 20.18
N THR A 291 20.72 24.07 19.42
CA THR A 291 20.64 25.51 19.30
C THR A 291 19.56 25.88 20.32
N ASP A 292 19.80 25.79 21.62
CA ASP A 292 20.60 26.77 22.36
C ASP A 292 21.19 27.84 21.45
N ALA A 293 20.29 28.69 20.96
CA ALA A 293 20.66 30.01 20.54
C ALA A 293 21.35 30.69 21.75
N PRO A 294 22.66 30.98 21.70
CA PRO A 294 23.26 31.83 22.69
C PRO A 294 22.72 33.24 22.45
N GLY A 295 21.99 33.79 23.43
CA GLY A 295 21.76 35.22 23.50
C GLY A 295 20.52 35.75 22.77
N SER A 296 19.36 35.58 23.39
CA SER A 296 18.39 36.66 23.47
C SER A 296 18.50 37.29 24.87
N GLN A 297 19.58 38.06 25.08
CA GLN A 297 19.58 39.11 26.08
C GLN A 297 18.50 40.12 25.67
N GLY A 298 17.34 40.04 26.32
CA GLY A 298 16.37 41.12 26.31
C GLY A 298 16.90 42.31 27.12
N PRO A 299 16.61 43.55 26.71
CA PRO A 299 17.20 44.76 27.25
C PRO A 299 16.75 45.03 28.69
N GLU A 300 17.66 45.67 29.45
CA GLU A 300 17.40 46.26 30.77
C GLU A 300 16.08 47.03 30.81
N PRO A 301 15.27 46.88 31.87
CA PRO A 301 14.20 47.82 32.14
C PRO A 301 14.82 49.13 32.64
N GLU A 302 14.73 50.16 31.79
CA GLU A 302 14.91 51.54 32.19
C GLU A 302 14.01 51.89 33.38
N SER A 303 14.65 52.52 34.35
CA SER A 303 14.09 53.26 35.47
C SER A 303 12.94 54.19 35.05
N LEU A 304 11.76 54.03 35.67
CA LEU A 304 10.78 55.10 35.75
C LEU A 304 10.02 55.06 37.08
N SER A 305 10.53 55.93 37.96
CA SER A 305 9.86 56.79 38.93
C SER A 305 8.62 56.28 39.68
N GLU A 306 8.79 56.23 41.00
CA GLU A 306 7.78 56.43 42.02
C GLU A 306 6.80 57.56 41.68
N ASP A 307 5.50 57.33 41.87
CA ASP A 307 4.65 58.25 42.64
C ASP A 307 3.49 57.48 43.28
N GLY A 308 3.22 57.82 44.53
CA GLY A 308 2.55 56.97 45.50
C GLY A 308 1.02 57.03 45.45
N SER A 309 0.40 55.98 46.00
CA SER A 309 -0.75 56.05 46.94
C SER A 309 -1.28 54.64 47.22
N GLU A 310 -0.92 54.08 48.38
CA GLU A 310 -1.76 53.17 49.17
C GLU A 310 -3.02 53.92 49.67
N PRO A 311 -4.09 53.28 50.21
CA PRO A 311 -4.21 51.88 50.65
C PRO A 311 -5.55 51.17 50.28
N LYS A 312 -5.54 49.84 50.25
CA LYS A 312 -6.63 49.01 50.85
C LYS A 312 -6.24 47.54 50.93
N ARG A 313 -5.68 47.18 52.10
CA ARG A 313 -5.69 45.83 52.67
C ARG A 313 -7.13 45.37 52.89
N SER A 314 -7.45 44.15 52.44
CA SER A 314 -8.29 43.14 53.12
C SER A 314 -9.10 42.22 52.17
N ARG A 315 -8.49 41.60 51.15
CA ARG A 315 -9.12 40.45 50.47
C ARG A 315 -8.20 39.52 49.65
N ALA A 316 -6.88 39.60 49.84
CA ALA A 316 -5.91 38.91 48.98
C ALA A 316 -5.21 37.69 49.61
N GLU A 317 -5.38 37.42 50.91
CA GLU A 317 -4.69 36.30 51.58
C GLU A 317 -5.42 34.95 51.48
N ASP A 318 -6.71 34.92 51.15
CA ASP A 318 -7.45 33.65 50.99
C ASP A 318 -7.42 33.08 49.56
N ALA A 319 -7.00 33.85 48.55
CA ALA A 319 -6.84 33.37 47.17
C ALA A 319 -5.46 32.72 46.91
N SER A 320 -4.40 33.18 47.59
CA SER A 320 -3.04 32.66 47.39
C SER A 320 -2.85 31.24 47.94
N ARG A 321 -3.68 30.80 48.90
CA ARG A 321 -3.62 29.45 49.46
C ARG A 321 -4.31 28.38 48.59
N ALA A 322 -5.19 28.79 47.66
CA ALA A 322 -5.83 27.88 46.71
C ALA A 322 -4.96 27.60 45.46
N GLU A 323 -4.13 28.56 45.03
CA GLU A 323 -3.23 28.40 43.88
C GLU A 323 -2.02 27.51 44.20
N GLY A 324 -1.54 27.50 45.44
CA GLY A 324 -0.45 26.63 45.88
C GLY A 324 -0.76 25.12 45.82
N CYS A 325 -2.03 24.73 45.97
CA CYS A 325 -2.44 23.32 45.86
C CYS A 325 -2.65 22.87 44.40
N GLN A 326 -2.95 23.77 43.46
CA GLN A 326 -3.05 23.43 42.03
C GLN A 326 -1.67 23.27 41.35
N ALA A 327 -0.67 24.05 41.78
CA ALA A 327 0.67 23.98 41.21
C ALA A 327 1.37 22.62 41.47
N VAL A 328 1.15 22.01 42.63
CA VAL A 328 1.74 20.69 42.97
C VAL A 328 1.08 19.55 42.18
N GLY A 329 -0.21 19.66 41.86
CA GLY A 329 -0.93 18.69 41.01
C GLY A 329 -0.47 18.73 39.54
N SER A 330 -0.24 19.93 38.99
CA SER A 330 0.22 20.10 37.60
C SER A 330 1.61 19.51 37.36
N GLN A 331 2.53 19.67 38.32
CA GLN A 331 3.91 19.19 38.18
C GLN A 331 4.02 17.66 38.27
N ALA A 332 3.17 17.03 39.10
CA ALA A 332 3.05 15.57 39.16
C ALA A 332 2.37 14.98 37.92
N GLN A 333 1.46 15.73 37.29
CA GLN A 333 0.77 15.31 36.07
C GLN A 333 1.66 15.45 34.83
N ASP A 334 2.47 16.49 34.73
CA ASP A 334 3.49 16.64 33.69
C ASP A 334 4.58 15.57 33.79
N SER A 335 5.01 15.23 35.01
CA SER A 335 5.99 14.17 35.22
C SER A 335 5.47 12.80 34.77
N ARG A 336 4.18 12.50 34.96
CA ARG A 336 3.56 11.26 34.43
C ARG A 336 3.40 11.27 32.90
N ALA A 337 3.09 12.42 32.30
CA ALA A 337 2.99 12.55 30.85
C ALA A 337 4.35 12.31 30.17
N HIS A 338 5.44 12.84 30.74
CA HIS A 338 6.79 12.60 30.22
C HIS A 338 7.27 11.15 30.40
N HIS A 339 6.91 10.48 31.50
CA HIS A 339 7.27 9.07 31.68
C HIS A 339 6.51 8.11 30.75
N SER A 340 5.25 8.40 30.43
CA SER A 340 4.46 7.57 29.50
C SER A 340 5.00 7.64 28.07
N GLY A 341 5.50 8.82 27.62
CA GLY A 341 6.01 8.99 26.27
C GLY A 341 7.31 8.22 26.00
N ALA A 342 8.16 8.05 27.01
CA ALA A 342 9.43 7.34 26.86
C ALA A 342 9.23 5.82 26.64
N GLN A 343 8.28 5.20 27.35
CA GLN A 343 8.01 3.76 27.22
C GLN A 343 7.37 3.39 25.89
N ASP A 344 6.43 4.20 25.39
CA ASP A 344 5.75 3.92 24.11
C ASP A 344 6.74 3.99 22.92
N SER A 345 7.73 4.88 22.98
CA SER A 345 8.72 5.04 21.91
C SER A 345 9.63 3.81 21.70
N GLY A 346 9.89 3.03 22.75
CA GLY A 346 10.72 1.83 22.69
C GLY A 346 10.01 0.67 21.98
N VAL A 347 8.73 0.46 22.30
CA VAL A 347 7.90 -0.60 21.71
C VAL A 347 7.70 -0.35 20.22
N GLU A 348 7.36 0.89 19.84
CA GLU A 348 7.18 1.25 18.42
C GLU A 348 8.46 1.05 17.59
N ARG A 349 9.64 1.30 18.20
CA ARG A 349 10.93 1.07 17.54
C ARG A 349 11.20 -0.41 17.30
N GLY A 350 10.94 -1.25 18.29
CA GLY A 350 11.08 -2.71 18.17
C GLY A 350 10.22 -3.26 17.03
N ASP A 351 8.95 -2.84 16.96
CA ASP A 351 8.03 -3.25 15.91
C ASP A 351 8.51 -2.81 14.51
N GLN A 352 9.06 -1.59 14.37
CA GLN A 352 9.61 -1.10 13.09
C GLN A 352 10.82 -1.90 12.61
N VAL A 353 11.75 -2.23 13.51
CA VAL A 353 12.95 -3.04 13.18
C VAL A 353 12.52 -4.43 12.72
N LEU A 354 11.58 -5.04 13.44
CA LEU A 354 11.06 -6.36 13.12
C LEU A 354 10.33 -6.37 11.77
N ILE A 355 9.44 -5.41 11.51
CA ILE A 355 8.74 -5.27 10.22
C ILE A 355 9.73 -5.12 9.06
N GLY A 356 10.77 -4.28 9.22
CA GLY A 356 11.80 -4.08 8.20
C GLY A 356 12.57 -5.36 7.88
N GLY A 357 13.00 -6.09 8.92
CA GLY A 357 13.68 -7.37 8.79
C GLY A 357 12.82 -8.43 8.10
N VAL A 358 11.60 -8.66 8.60
CA VAL A 358 10.69 -9.67 8.05
C VAL A 358 10.30 -9.34 6.59
N CYS A 359 10.07 -8.07 6.27
CA CYS A 359 9.82 -7.63 4.90
C CYS A 359 10.99 -7.98 3.95
N ALA A 360 12.24 -7.78 4.39
CA ALA A 360 13.41 -8.17 3.61
C ALA A 360 13.47 -9.68 3.36
N GLY A 361 13.21 -10.47 4.40
CA GLY A 361 13.20 -11.94 4.30
C GLY A 361 12.14 -12.46 3.33
N VAL A 362 10.92 -11.92 3.39
CA VAL A 362 9.82 -12.27 2.47
C VAL A 362 10.17 -11.98 1.02
N VAL A 363 10.71 -10.78 0.74
CA VAL A 363 11.11 -10.39 -0.62
C VAL A 363 12.25 -11.25 -1.14
N ALA A 364 13.28 -11.49 -0.32
CA ALA A 364 14.42 -12.32 -0.70
C ALA A 364 14.00 -13.77 -1.00
N ALA A 365 13.23 -14.40 -0.10
CA ALA A 365 12.79 -15.78 -0.26
C ALA A 365 11.98 -15.99 -1.55
N LEU A 366 11.00 -15.11 -1.81
CA LEU A 366 10.16 -15.23 -3.00
C LEU A 366 10.96 -14.97 -4.29
N ALA A 367 11.83 -13.96 -4.31
CA ALA A 367 12.64 -13.66 -5.48
C ALA A 367 13.67 -14.77 -5.79
N ILE A 368 14.31 -15.34 -4.77
CA ILE A 368 15.25 -16.46 -4.94
C ILE A 368 14.51 -17.69 -5.47
N PHE A 369 13.33 -18.02 -4.95
CA PHE A 369 12.51 -19.11 -5.46
C PHE A 369 12.20 -18.93 -6.96
N ILE A 370 11.71 -17.76 -7.37
CA ILE A 370 11.38 -17.47 -8.78
C ILE A 370 12.60 -17.64 -9.69
N VAL A 371 13.77 -17.17 -9.27
CA VAL A 371 15.00 -17.30 -10.06
C VAL A 371 15.43 -18.76 -10.15
N ALA A 372 15.47 -19.48 -9.03
CA ALA A 372 15.92 -20.87 -9.00
C ALA A 372 15.02 -21.76 -9.86
N ASP A 373 13.71 -21.71 -9.66
CA ASP A 373 12.73 -22.49 -10.42
C ASP A 373 12.72 -22.07 -11.91
N GLY A 374 12.75 -20.76 -12.19
CA GLY A 374 12.86 -20.25 -13.57
C GLY A 374 14.11 -20.74 -14.30
N LEU A 375 15.26 -20.79 -13.62
CA LEU A 375 16.49 -21.34 -14.19
C LEU A 375 16.39 -22.85 -14.43
N LEU A 376 15.79 -23.62 -13.52
CA LEU A 376 15.53 -25.05 -13.70
C LEU A 376 14.58 -25.33 -14.88
N GLN A 377 13.61 -24.44 -15.13
CA GLN A 377 12.71 -24.52 -16.28
C GLN A 377 13.39 -24.23 -17.62
N VAL A 378 14.27 -23.22 -17.68
CA VAL A 378 14.87 -22.75 -18.93
C VAL A 378 16.19 -23.45 -19.26
N ALA A 379 16.96 -23.85 -18.27
CA ALA A 379 18.31 -24.40 -18.43
C ALA A 379 18.44 -25.80 -17.81
N ALA A 380 17.82 -26.80 -18.44
CA ALA A 380 17.87 -28.19 -17.98
C ALA A 380 19.31 -28.74 -17.83
N SER A 381 20.28 -28.20 -18.56
CA SER A 381 21.70 -28.56 -18.44
C SER A 381 22.36 -28.06 -17.15
N TRP A 382 21.69 -27.18 -16.38
CA TRP A 382 22.21 -26.62 -15.13
C TRP A 382 21.76 -27.42 -13.89
N VAL A 383 20.93 -28.44 -14.10
CA VAL A 383 20.45 -29.35 -13.05
C VAL A 383 21.62 -30.26 -12.62
N PRO A 384 21.98 -30.31 -11.33
CA PRO A 384 22.99 -31.23 -10.83
C PRO A 384 22.58 -32.69 -11.06
N HIS A 385 23.49 -33.51 -11.60
CA HIS A 385 23.27 -34.95 -11.71
C HIS A 385 23.41 -35.63 -10.35
N THR A 386 22.30 -36.05 -9.77
CA THR A 386 22.26 -36.73 -8.46
C THR A 386 21.78 -38.17 -8.57
N SER A 387 21.10 -38.51 -9.66
CA SER A 387 20.54 -39.82 -9.93
C SER A 387 21.62 -40.84 -10.34
N PRO A 388 21.49 -42.11 -9.93
CA PRO A 388 22.45 -43.15 -10.28
C PRO A 388 22.43 -43.47 -11.79
N ALA A 389 23.57 -43.86 -12.33
CA ALA A 389 23.78 -44.02 -13.77
C ALA A 389 22.96 -45.15 -14.44
N ASN A 390 22.35 -46.03 -13.64
CA ASN A 390 21.56 -47.17 -14.10
C ASN A 390 20.09 -46.83 -14.43
N VAL A 391 19.63 -45.61 -14.14
CA VAL A 391 18.27 -45.15 -14.48
C VAL A 391 18.24 -44.65 -15.94
N ALA A 392 17.11 -44.79 -16.64
CA ALA A 392 16.98 -44.28 -18.01
C ALA A 392 17.25 -42.77 -18.06
N ALA A 393 17.80 -42.25 -19.17
CA ALA A 393 18.22 -40.84 -19.24
C ALA A 393 17.06 -39.85 -19.02
N ALA A 394 15.86 -40.17 -19.51
CA ALA A 394 14.66 -39.35 -19.30
C ALA A 394 14.23 -39.31 -17.82
N ASP A 395 14.18 -40.47 -17.16
CA ASP A 395 13.81 -40.59 -15.75
C ASP A 395 14.88 -39.97 -14.83
N ARG A 396 16.17 -40.05 -15.21
CA ARG A 396 17.26 -39.36 -14.50
C ARG A 396 17.06 -37.85 -14.49
N LEU A 397 16.77 -37.25 -15.64
CA LEU A 397 16.56 -35.80 -15.70
C LEU A 397 15.35 -35.37 -14.87
N ALA A 398 14.26 -36.14 -14.90
CA ALA A 398 13.07 -35.87 -14.07
C ALA A 398 13.38 -35.96 -12.57
N ASN A 399 14.11 -37.00 -12.15
CA ASN A 399 14.51 -37.18 -10.75
C ASN A 399 15.54 -36.13 -10.28
N ASP A 400 16.55 -35.83 -11.10
CA ASP A 400 17.55 -34.80 -10.83
C ASP A 400 16.88 -33.43 -10.66
N ARG A 401 15.87 -33.15 -11.48
CA ARG A 401 15.09 -31.92 -11.41
C ARG A 401 14.27 -31.86 -10.12
N ALA A 402 13.52 -32.91 -9.78
CA ALA A 402 12.76 -32.96 -8.53
C ALA A 402 13.67 -32.77 -7.30
N GLY A 403 14.81 -33.46 -7.26
CA GLY A 403 15.79 -33.31 -6.18
C GLY A 403 16.44 -31.93 -6.11
N ALA A 404 16.57 -31.23 -7.24
CA ALA A 404 17.07 -29.86 -7.28
C ALA A 404 16.01 -28.82 -6.86
N GLU A 405 14.71 -29.10 -7.04
CA GLU A 405 13.59 -28.21 -6.68
C GLU A 405 13.26 -28.26 -5.17
N ASP A 406 13.37 -29.43 -4.53
CA ASP A 406 13.04 -29.67 -3.11
C ASP A 406 13.59 -28.61 -2.13
N PRO A 407 14.87 -28.20 -2.19
CA PRO A 407 15.41 -27.23 -1.24
C PRO A 407 14.76 -25.84 -1.35
N TYR A 408 14.26 -25.48 -2.54
CA TYR A 408 13.64 -24.18 -2.79
C TYR A 408 12.16 -24.14 -2.38
N PHE A 409 11.46 -25.29 -2.36
CA PHE A 409 10.16 -25.38 -1.71
C PHE A 409 10.25 -25.12 -0.20
N GLY A 410 11.33 -25.59 0.44
CA GLY A 410 11.63 -25.23 1.84
C GLY A 410 11.80 -23.71 2.04
N LEU A 411 12.42 -23.03 1.08
CA LEU A 411 12.57 -21.56 1.09
C LEU A 411 11.23 -20.84 0.91
N LEU A 412 10.39 -21.34 0.00
CA LEU A 412 9.04 -20.82 -0.23
C LEU A 412 8.18 -20.95 1.04
N ALA A 413 8.24 -22.10 1.71
CA ALA A 413 7.57 -22.36 2.97
C ALA A 413 8.08 -21.44 4.08
N LEU A 414 9.41 -21.28 4.23
CA LEU A 414 10.01 -20.34 5.20
C LEU A 414 9.51 -18.91 4.97
N GLY A 415 9.55 -18.42 3.73
CA GLY A 415 9.07 -17.07 3.45
C GLY A 415 7.54 -16.92 3.62
N SER A 416 6.75 -18.01 3.53
CA SER A 416 5.32 -17.99 3.86
C SER A 416 5.07 -17.83 5.37
N LEU A 417 5.92 -18.43 6.21
CA LEU A 417 5.91 -18.21 7.66
C LEU A 417 6.27 -16.76 7.99
N LEU A 418 7.31 -16.22 7.33
CA LEU A 418 7.68 -14.81 7.45
C LEU A 418 6.55 -13.88 6.95
N ALA A 419 5.86 -14.22 5.87
CA ALA A 419 4.72 -13.46 5.36
C ALA A 419 3.54 -13.45 6.35
N THR A 420 3.28 -14.60 6.99
CA THR A 420 2.26 -14.72 8.04
C THR A 420 2.63 -13.88 9.27
N LEU A 421 3.89 -13.92 9.69
CA LEU A 421 4.41 -13.07 10.77
C LEU A 421 4.28 -11.58 10.40
N LEU A 422 4.66 -11.20 9.18
CA LEU A 422 4.55 -9.82 8.70
C LEU A 422 3.09 -9.34 8.72
N TRP A 423 2.17 -10.18 8.25
CA TRP A 423 0.74 -9.89 8.29
C TRP A 423 0.23 -9.71 9.73
N ALA A 424 0.65 -10.58 10.66
CA ALA A 424 0.27 -10.48 12.07
C ALA A 424 0.81 -9.21 12.73
N LEU A 425 2.05 -8.80 12.42
CA LEU A 425 2.69 -7.58 12.94
C LEU A 425 2.02 -6.30 12.42
N VAL A 426 1.57 -6.30 11.17
CA VAL A 426 0.95 -5.13 10.53
C VAL A 426 -0.54 -5.03 10.83
N ARG A 427 -1.18 -6.12 11.26
CA ARG A 427 -2.61 -6.15 11.56
C ARG A 427 -2.91 -5.06 12.58
N PRO A 428 -3.85 -4.14 12.29
CA PRO A 428 -4.20 -3.09 13.24
C PRO A 428 -4.62 -3.77 14.53
N ARG A 429 -3.78 -3.64 15.58
CA ARG A 429 -4.18 -3.96 16.94
C ARG A 429 -5.40 -3.09 17.16
N ARG A 430 -6.58 -3.69 17.17
CA ARG A 430 -7.82 -2.98 17.50
C ARG A 430 -7.50 -2.33 18.83
N ARG A 431 -7.24 -1.02 18.84
CA ARG A 431 -7.07 -0.29 20.08
C ARG A 431 -8.33 -0.62 20.84
N SER A 432 -8.18 -1.36 21.94
CA SER A 432 -9.29 -1.55 22.86
C SER A 432 -9.86 -0.15 23.05
N PRO A 433 -11.17 0.06 22.79
CA PRO A 433 -11.78 1.37 22.96
C PRO A 433 -11.26 1.90 24.29
N ALA A 434 -10.56 3.04 24.25
CA ALA A 434 -9.91 3.58 25.43
C ALA A 434 -10.96 3.51 26.54
N PRO A 435 -10.67 2.84 27.69
CA PRO A 435 -11.66 2.59 28.71
C PRO A 435 -12.36 3.92 28.93
N GLU A 436 -13.65 3.94 28.58
CA GLU A 436 -14.44 5.15 28.47
C GLU A 436 -14.16 5.92 29.74
N ARG A 437 -13.44 7.05 29.63
CA ARG A 437 -13.02 7.82 30.80
C ARG A 437 -14.29 7.96 31.61
N PRO A 438 -14.36 7.43 32.84
CA PRO A 438 -15.60 7.44 33.60
C PRO A 438 -16.07 8.88 33.57
N THR A 439 -17.20 9.09 32.91
CA THR A 439 -17.78 10.43 32.77
C THR A 439 -17.80 10.96 34.19
N PRO A 440 -17.13 12.10 34.46
CA PRO A 440 -17.14 12.64 35.81
C PRO A 440 -18.61 12.71 36.24
N PRO A 441 -18.94 12.25 37.46
CA PRO A 441 -20.32 12.28 37.92
C PRO A 441 -20.85 13.71 37.69
N PRO A 442 -22.10 13.86 37.23
CA PRO A 442 -22.68 15.18 37.03
C PRO A 442 -22.43 15.99 38.30
N ALA A 443 -21.81 17.16 38.16
CA ALA A 443 -21.51 18.03 39.29
C ALA A 443 -22.80 18.19 40.10
N GLU A 444 -22.76 17.83 41.39
CA GLU A 444 -23.89 18.06 42.28
C GLU A 444 -24.22 19.56 42.21
N PRO A 445 -25.49 19.93 41.97
CA PRO A 445 -25.87 21.33 41.94
C PRO A 445 -25.59 21.94 43.32
N ASP A 446 -24.73 22.95 43.35
CA ASP A 446 -24.38 23.70 44.56
C ASP A 446 -25.67 24.19 45.26
N ALA A 447 -25.96 23.60 46.41
CA ALA A 447 -27.18 23.85 47.20
C ALA A 447 -27.20 25.22 47.91
N THR A 448 -26.40 26.21 47.46
CA THR A 448 -26.18 27.47 48.19
C THR A 448 -26.83 28.72 47.58
N THR A 449 -27.67 28.60 46.55
CA THR A 449 -28.42 29.75 46.01
C THR A 449 -29.89 29.73 46.43
N THR A 450 -30.14 29.81 47.74
CA THR A 450 -31.42 30.28 48.30
C THR A 450 -31.16 30.92 49.66
N ALA A 451 -30.98 32.24 49.65
CA ALA A 451 -31.26 33.14 50.77
C ALA A 451 -31.43 34.55 50.21
#